data_AF-A0A285UX34-F1
#
_entry.id   AF-A0A285UX34-F1
#
_cell.length_a   1.000
_cell.length_b   1.000
_cell.length_c   1.000
_cell.angle_alpha   90.00
_cell.angle_beta   90.00
_cell.angle_gamma   90.00
#
_symmetry.space_group_name_H-M   'P 1'
#
loop_
_entity.id
_entity.type
_entity.pdbx_description
1 polymer ?
#
loop_
_entity_poly.entity_id
_entity_poly.type
_entity_poly.pdbx_seq_one_letter_code
_entity_poly.pdbx_strand_id
1 'polypeptide(L)'
;MRSARALLRVVRQTVREAAEHGVTWHAVFDRLRVQGGDIWRALPDAERRRLVRFLRPYWDVHRFRIAPQLEDVIRRRLDAGNLTVKAASIAAVRREENDEIVVVLRPRHAKQEIEARYDALIVTTGPGNKSILASQPFLAGLADAGILHADSVGLGIAVDEDSHPIGADGVSSRSLYIAGPLARGRFGELMGLPQVTEHAIFVAERIARDLRLSESPSMAARRQVG
;
A
#
# COMPACT_ATOMS: atom_id res chain seq x y z
N MET A 1 15.70 -8.53 -14.19
CA MET A 1 14.38 -8.40 -14.85
C MET A 1 13.80 -7.02 -14.53
N ARG A 2 13.50 -6.17 -15.52
CA ARG A 2 13.17 -4.75 -15.30
C ARG A 2 11.77 -4.31 -15.78
N SER A 3 10.83 -5.24 -15.96
CA SER A 3 9.44 -4.88 -16.33
C SER A 3 8.40 -5.69 -15.58
N ALA A 4 7.25 -5.06 -15.32
CA ALA A 4 6.10 -5.68 -14.65
C ALA A 4 5.53 -6.86 -15.45
N ARG A 5 5.54 -6.76 -16.80
CA ARG A 5 5.10 -7.86 -17.68
C ARG A 5 6.04 -9.06 -17.59
N ALA A 6 7.36 -8.84 -17.58
CA ALA A 6 8.31 -9.92 -17.44
C ALA A 6 8.18 -10.58 -16.06
N LEU A 7 8.00 -9.78 -14.99
CA LEU A 7 7.74 -10.30 -13.65
C LEU A 7 6.49 -11.17 -13.59
N LEU A 8 5.37 -10.70 -14.15
CA LEU A 8 4.15 -11.49 -14.23
C LEU A 8 4.37 -12.81 -14.97
N ARG A 9 5.13 -12.79 -16.08
CA ARG A 9 5.42 -14.01 -16.85
C ARG A 9 6.22 -15.01 -16.03
N VAL A 10 7.28 -14.56 -15.36
CA VAL A 10 8.11 -15.43 -14.50
C VAL A 10 7.27 -16.01 -13.37
N VAL A 11 6.51 -15.18 -12.64
CA VAL A 11 5.66 -15.67 -11.55
C VAL A 11 4.66 -16.72 -12.03
N ARG A 12 4.00 -16.48 -13.18
CA ARG A 12 3.07 -17.47 -13.76
C ARG A 12 3.76 -18.76 -14.17
N GLN A 13 4.96 -18.67 -14.72
CA GLN A 13 5.75 -19.84 -15.12
C GLN A 13 6.17 -20.65 -13.88
N THR A 14 6.70 -19.99 -12.85
CA THR A 14 7.09 -20.63 -11.59
C THR A 14 5.91 -21.29 -10.88
N VAL A 15 4.71 -20.69 -10.94
CA VAL A 15 3.49 -21.34 -10.40
C VAL A 15 3.14 -22.62 -11.15
N ARG A 16 3.31 -22.66 -12.48
CA ARG A 16 3.06 -23.88 -13.28
C ARG A 16 4.08 -24.96 -12.98
N GLU A 17 5.37 -24.62 -12.98
CA GLU A 17 6.47 -25.54 -12.66
C GLU A 17 6.35 -26.09 -11.24
N ALA A 18 5.97 -25.26 -10.26
CA ALA A 18 5.72 -25.71 -8.89
C ALA A 18 4.58 -26.75 -8.84
N ALA A 19 3.50 -26.53 -9.60
CA ALA A 19 2.37 -27.45 -9.65
C ALA A 19 2.74 -28.83 -10.24
N GLU A 20 3.65 -28.88 -11.22
CA GLU A 20 4.19 -30.12 -11.78
C GLU A 20 4.94 -30.97 -10.72
N HIS A 21 5.43 -30.32 -9.65
CA HIS A 21 6.11 -30.94 -8.52
C HIS A 21 5.21 -31.08 -7.28
N GLY A 22 3.88 -30.91 -7.41
CA GLY A 22 2.93 -31.00 -6.29
C GLY A 22 3.00 -29.83 -5.30
N VAL A 23 3.72 -28.76 -5.63
CA VAL A 23 3.83 -27.56 -4.78
C VAL A 23 2.75 -26.56 -5.17
N THR A 24 1.98 -26.11 -4.18
CA THR A 24 0.90 -25.14 -4.43
C THR A 24 1.44 -23.73 -4.69
N TRP A 25 0.65 -22.91 -5.37
CA TRP A 25 0.98 -21.50 -5.65
C TRP A 25 1.31 -20.68 -4.40
N HIS A 26 0.81 -21.09 -3.22
CA HIS A 26 1.06 -20.42 -1.93
C HIS A 26 2.56 -20.27 -1.67
N ALA A 27 3.34 -21.33 -1.86
CA ALA A 27 4.79 -21.33 -1.63
C ALA A 27 5.51 -20.35 -2.56
N VAL A 28 5.07 -20.24 -3.82
CA VAL A 28 5.64 -19.29 -4.80
C VAL A 28 5.38 -17.85 -4.36
N PHE A 29 4.16 -17.54 -3.92
CA PHE A 29 3.83 -16.20 -3.44
C PHE A 29 4.52 -15.85 -2.11
N ASP A 30 4.69 -16.83 -1.23
CA ASP A 30 5.40 -16.62 0.04
C ASP A 30 6.88 -16.31 -0.20
N ARG A 31 7.51 -16.94 -1.20
CA ARG A 31 8.87 -16.60 -1.66
C ARG A 31 8.93 -15.25 -2.36
N LEU A 32 7.97 -14.97 -3.25
CA LEU A 32 7.86 -13.68 -3.93
C LEU A 32 7.73 -12.52 -2.94
N ARG A 33 7.02 -12.74 -1.83
CA ARG A 33 6.88 -11.79 -0.72
C ARG A 33 8.20 -11.47 -0.05
N VAL A 34 9.01 -12.49 0.25
CA VAL A 34 10.34 -12.31 0.84
C VAL A 34 11.24 -11.50 -0.10
N GLN A 35 11.16 -11.74 -1.40
CA GLN A 35 11.94 -11.02 -2.42
C GLN A 35 11.32 -9.67 -2.83
N GLY A 36 10.15 -9.32 -2.29
CA GLY A 36 9.31 -8.23 -2.79
C GLY A 36 10.01 -6.87 -2.75
N GLY A 37 10.75 -6.58 -1.68
CA GLY A 37 11.50 -5.33 -1.53
C GLY A 37 12.60 -5.18 -2.58
N ASP A 38 13.38 -6.23 -2.83
CA ASP A 38 14.44 -6.22 -3.85
C ASP A 38 13.88 -6.08 -5.26
N ILE A 39 12.83 -6.83 -5.57
CA ILE A 39 12.13 -6.75 -6.85
C ILE A 39 11.59 -5.34 -7.06
N TRP A 40 10.96 -4.76 -6.03
CA TRP A 40 10.42 -3.41 -6.09
C TRP A 40 11.52 -2.37 -6.34
N ARG A 41 12.61 -2.40 -5.57
CA ARG A 41 13.76 -1.50 -5.76
C ARG A 41 14.37 -1.61 -7.15
N ALA A 42 14.48 -2.81 -7.70
CA ALA A 42 15.04 -3.05 -9.02
C ALA A 42 14.16 -2.58 -10.20
N LEU A 43 12.85 -2.37 -9.98
CA LEU A 43 11.93 -1.89 -11.01
C LEU A 43 12.10 -0.39 -11.26
N PRO A 44 12.18 0.06 -12.53
CA PRO A 44 12.05 1.46 -12.87
C PRO A 44 10.70 2.02 -12.41
N ASP A 45 10.67 3.31 -12.08
CA ASP A 45 9.49 4.01 -11.56
C ASP A 45 8.24 3.86 -12.45
N ALA A 46 8.41 3.95 -13.78
CA ALA A 46 7.31 3.70 -14.74
C ALA A 46 6.73 2.28 -14.63
N GLU A 47 7.56 1.28 -14.33
CA GLU A 47 7.14 -0.11 -14.17
C GLU A 47 6.53 -0.37 -12.79
N ARG A 48 6.99 0.33 -11.74
CA ARG A 48 6.34 0.34 -10.43
C ARG A 48 4.91 0.89 -10.54
N ARG A 49 4.71 2.01 -11.25
CA ARG A 49 3.37 2.55 -11.55
C ARG A 49 2.48 1.55 -12.28
N ARG A 50 3.03 0.84 -13.28
CA ARG A 50 2.29 -0.21 -14.02
C ARG A 50 1.92 -1.37 -13.11
N LEU A 51 2.84 -1.82 -12.25
CA LEU A 51 2.59 -2.89 -11.28
C LEU A 51 1.46 -2.48 -10.32
N VAL A 52 1.51 -1.29 -9.74
CA VAL A 52 0.46 -0.79 -8.83
C VAL A 52 -0.88 -0.68 -9.54
N ARG A 53 -0.90 -0.17 -10.77
CA ARG A 53 -2.14 0.00 -11.54
C ARG A 53 -2.79 -1.33 -11.93
N PHE A 54 -2.01 -2.31 -12.38
CA PHE A 54 -2.56 -3.50 -13.04
C PHE A 54 -2.42 -4.79 -12.24
N LEU A 55 -1.38 -4.91 -11.41
CA LEU A 55 -1.03 -6.17 -10.73
C LEU A 55 -1.33 -6.15 -9.23
N ARG A 56 -1.45 -4.96 -8.61
CA ARG A 56 -1.75 -4.84 -7.19
C ARG A 56 -3.00 -5.62 -6.75
N PRO A 57 -4.17 -5.56 -7.45
CA PRO A 57 -5.34 -6.32 -7.00
C PRO A 57 -5.07 -7.82 -6.92
N TYR A 58 -4.30 -8.37 -7.86
CA TYR A 58 -3.93 -9.78 -7.85
C TYR A 58 -2.93 -10.08 -6.73
N TRP A 59 -1.93 -9.21 -6.50
CA TRP A 59 -1.02 -9.33 -5.38
C TRP A 59 -1.76 -9.36 -4.03
N ASP A 60 -2.63 -8.38 -3.80
CA ASP A 60 -3.36 -8.22 -2.55
C ASP A 60 -4.26 -9.45 -2.29
N VAL A 61 -4.99 -9.96 -3.31
CA VAL A 61 -5.84 -11.17 -3.16
C VAL A 61 -5.02 -12.42 -2.81
N HIS A 62 -3.87 -12.63 -3.43
CA HIS A 62 -3.05 -13.82 -3.16
C HIS A 62 -2.28 -13.72 -1.83
N ARG A 63 -2.13 -12.52 -1.28
CA ARG A 63 -1.43 -12.27 -0.01
C ARG A 63 -2.38 -12.29 1.19
N PHE A 64 -3.55 -11.64 1.11
CA PHE A 64 -4.48 -11.47 2.22
C PHE A 64 -5.57 -12.54 2.27
N ARG A 65 -5.16 -13.80 2.06
CA ARG A 65 -6.01 -14.98 1.92
C ARG A 65 -7.01 -15.09 3.07
N ILE A 66 -8.24 -15.53 2.77
CA ILE A 66 -9.23 -15.89 3.78
C ILE A 66 -8.97 -17.31 4.29
N ALA A 67 -9.34 -17.58 5.55
CA ALA A 67 -9.29 -18.93 6.10
C ALA A 67 -10.38 -19.82 5.45
N PRO A 68 -10.15 -21.14 5.30
CA PRO A 68 -11.13 -22.05 4.67
C PRO A 68 -12.52 -21.99 5.31
N GLN A 69 -12.60 -21.87 6.64
CA GLN A 69 -13.86 -21.79 7.36
C GLN A 69 -14.67 -20.55 6.98
N LEU A 70 -14.00 -19.43 6.66
CA LEU A 70 -14.66 -18.22 6.20
C LEU A 70 -15.13 -18.34 4.75
N GLU A 71 -14.35 -19.03 3.92
CA GLU A 71 -14.76 -19.37 2.55
C GLU A 71 -16.06 -20.20 2.56
N ASP A 72 -16.17 -21.19 3.43
CA ASP A 72 -17.37 -22.02 3.58
C ASP A 72 -18.60 -21.20 4.01
N VAL A 73 -18.41 -20.19 4.86
CA VAL A 73 -19.49 -19.26 5.26
C VAL A 73 -19.94 -18.43 4.06
N ILE A 74 -19.01 -17.87 3.29
CA ILE A 74 -19.32 -17.08 2.09
C ILE A 74 -20.07 -17.94 1.07
N ARG A 75 -19.59 -19.16 0.80
CA ARG A 75 -20.20 -20.08 -0.16
C ARG A 75 -21.64 -20.44 0.22
N ARG A 76 -21.88 -20.81 1.48
CA ARG A 76 -23.25 -21.09 1.97
C ARG A 76 -24.20 -19.91 1.80
N ARG A 77 -23.73 -18.68 1.97
CA ARG A 77 -24.55 -17.46 1.80
C ARG A 77 -24.85 -17.15 0.33
N LEU A 78 -23.89 -17.41 -0.56
CA LEU A 78 -24.09 -17.33 -2.01
C LEU A 78 -25.12 -18.37 -2.47
N ASP A 79 -24.98 -19.63 -2.04
CA ASP A 79 -25.87 -20.74 -2.40
C ASP A 79 -27.30 -20.51 -1.87
N ALA A 80 -27.43 -19.92 -0.68
CA ALA A 80 -28.72 -19.55 -0.10
C ALA A 80 -29.34 -18.27 -0.73
N GLY A 81 -28.62 -17.57 -1.62
CA GLY A 81 -29.10 -16.37 -2.30
C GLY A 81 -29.19 -15.11 -1.42
N ASN A 82 -28.69 -15.14 -0.18
CA ASN A 82 -28.70 -13.98 0.73
C ASN A 82 -27.38 -13.18 0.75
N LEU A 83 -26.43 -13.56 -0.11
CA LEU A 83 -25.26 -12.77 -0.48
C LEU A 83 -25.18 -12.70 -2.00
N THR A 84 -24.93 -11.51 -2.55
CA THR A 84 -24.66 -11.33 -3.98
C THR A 84 -23.37 -10.55 -4.19
N VAL A 85 -22.58 -10.97 -5.17
CA VAL A 85 -21.32 -10.28 -5.53
C VAL A 85 -21.52 -9.58 -6.86
N LYS A 86 -21.28 -8.27 -6.90
CA LYS A 86 -21.38 -7.44 -8.10
C LYS A 86 -20.00 -6.88 -8.47
N ALA A 87 -19.54 -7.18 -9.69
CA ALA A 87 -18.31 -6.61 -10.22
C ALA A 87 -18.58 -5.20 -10.80
N ALA A 88 -18.44 -4.17 -9.95
CA ALA A 88 -18.69 -2.77 -10.31
C ALA A 88 -17.74 -1.82 -9.56
N SER A 89 -17.59 -0.60 -10.07
CA SER A 89 -17.03 0.53 -9.31
C SER A 89 -18.15 1.42 -8.78
N ILE A 90 -17.97 2.01 -7.60
CA ILE A 90 -18.90 2.99 -7.05
C ILE A 90 -18.67 4.34 -7.76
N ALA A 91 -19.73 4.90 -8.36
CA ALA A 91 -19.70 6.21 -9.01
C ALA A 91 -20.18 7.32 -8.07
N ALA A 92 -21.20 7.04 -7.26
CA ALA A 92 -21.71 7.97 -6.24
C ALA A 92 -22.35 7.21 -5.08
N VAL A 93 -22.38 7.84 -3.91
CA VAL A 93 -23.12 7.41 -2.73
C VAL A 93 -23.84 8.63 -2.19
N ARG A 94 -25.14 8.51 -1.94
CA ARG A 94 -25.96 9.58 -1.36
C ARG A 94 -26.92 8.99 -0.34
N ARG A 95 -27.19 9.75 0.71
CA ARG A 95 -28.20 9.42 1.73
C ARG A 95 -29.46 10.23 1.42
N GLU A 96 -30.59 9.54 1.39
CA GLU A 96 -31.90 10.15 1.16
C GLU A 96 -32.52 10.62 2.49
N GLU A 97 -33.61 11.39 2.41
CA GLU A 97 -34.36 11.89 3.59
C GLU A 97 -34.94 10.76 4.46
N ASN A 98 -35.25 9.60 3.86
CA ASN A 98 -35.74 8.41 4.56
C ASN A 98 -34.62 7.55 5.17
N ASP A 99 -33.40 8.09 5.29
CA ASP A 99 -32.18 7.41 5.74
C ASP A 99 -31.65 6.27 4.85
N GLU A 100 -32.30 6.00 3.71
CA GLU A 100 -31.85 4.99 2.74
C GLU A 100 -30.56 5.42 2.05
N ILE A 101 -29.66 4.46 1.83
CA ILE A 101 -28.38 4.70 1.14
C ILE A 101 -28.52 4.29 -0.32
N VAL A 102 -28.45 5.29 -1.19
CA VAL A 102 -28.45 5.10 -2.64
C VAL A 102 -27.01 5.04 -3.13
N VAL A 103 -26.66 3.93 -3.78
CA VAL A 103 -25.34 3.69 -4.37
C VAL A 103 -25.49 3.58 -5.88
N VAL A 104 -24.79 4.46 -6.60
CA VAL A 104 -24.67 4.40 -8.05
C VAL A 104 -23.47 3.54 -8.40
N LEU A 105 -23.74 2.39 -9.02
CA LEU A 105 -22.75 1.40 -9.42
C LEU A 105 -22.50 1.50 -10.92
N ARG A 106 -21.23 1.45 -11.32
CA ARG A 106 -20.81 1.33 -12.72
C ARG A 106 -20.28 -0.08 -12.96
N PRO A 107 -21.07 -0.98 -13.57
CA PRO A 107 -20.65 -2.35 -13.81
C PRO A 107 -19.47 -2.41 -14.78
N ARG A 108 -18.66 -3.45 -14.64
CA ARG A 108 -17.56 -3.69 -15.58
C ARG A 108 -18.12 -3.97 -16.98
N HIS A 109 -17.61 -3.27 -17.99
CA HIS A 109 -18.02 -3.41 -19.41
C HIS A 109 -19.45 -2.93 -19.76
N ALA A 110 -20.18 -2.33 -18.82
CA ALA A 110 -21.48 -1.71 -19.10
C ALA A 110 -21.32 -0.20 -19.34
N LYS A 111 -22.11 0.35 -20.26
CA LYS A 111 -22.19 1.80 -20.47
C LYS A 111 -23.13 2.50 -19.49
N GLN A 112 -24.10 1.77 -18.94
CA GLN A 112 -25.12 2.32 -18.05
C GLN A 112 -24.74 2.08 -16.60
N GLU A 113 -24.98 3.10 -15.78
CA GLU A 113 -24.90 3.02 -14.34
C GLU A 113 -26.18 2.41 -13.79
N ILE A 114 -26.06 1.71 -12.66
CA ILE A 114 -27.15 1.04 -11.98
C ILE A 114 -27.27 1.67 -10.61
N GLU A 115 -28.46 2.14 -10.27
CA GLU A 115 -28.79 2.57 -8.93
C GLU A 115 -29.24 1.37 -8.09
N ALA A 116 -28.70 1.25 -6.89
CA ALA A 116 -29.12 0.26 -5.91
C ALA A 116 -29.26 0.92 -4.54
N ARG A 117 -30.20 0.41 -3.74
CA ARG A 117 -30.54 0.97 -2.43
C ARG A 117 -30.25 -0.02 -1.32
N TYR A 118 -29.78 0.49 -0.19
CA TYR A 118 -29.32 -0.29 0.95
C TYR A 118 -29.63 0.41 2.27
N ASP A 119 -29.90 -0.37 3.31
CA ASP A 119 -30.10 0.16 4.67
C ASP A 119 -28.78 0.49 5.37
N ALA A 120 -27.68 -0.15 4.95
CA ALA A 120 -26.36 0.02 5.55
C ALA A 120 -25.24 -0.12 4.51
N LEU A 121 -24.12 0.57 4.77
CA LEU A 121 -22.92 0.51 3.95
C LEU A 121 -21.70 0.22 4.83
N ILE A 122 -20.95 -0.83 4.50
CA ILE A 122 -19.71 -1.20 5.18
C ILE A 122 -18.54 -0.92 4.22
N VAL A 123 -17.68 0.02 4.59
CA VAL A 123 -16.53 0.43 3.76
C VAL A 123 -15.38 -0.56 3.94
N THR A 124 -15.10 -1.36 2.90
CA THR A 124 -14.05 -2.38 2.87
C THR A 124 -13.06 -2.18 1.71
N THR A 125 -12.89 -0.94 1.26
CA THR A 125 -12.07 -0.57 0.08
C THR A 125 -10.56 -0.46 0.35
N GLY A 126 -10.13 -0.75 1.58
CA GLY A 126 -8.74 -0.61 2.01
C GLY A 126 -8.33 0.85 2.24
N PRO A 127 -7.03 1.11 2.47
CA PRO A 127 -6.56 2.45 2.83
C PRO A 127 -6.57 3.40 1.63
N GLY A 128 -7.05 4.63 1.88
CA GLY A 128 -7.13 5.72 0.90
C GLY A 128 -5.79 6.39 0.59
N ASN A 129 -4.78 5.62 0.16
CA ASN A 129 -3.39 6.08 0.03
C ASN A 129 -3.22 7.37 -0.80
N LYS A 130 -4.07 7.57 -1.83
CA LYS A 130 -4.00 8.76 -2.70
C LYS A 130 -4.36 10.07 -2.01
N SER A 131 -5.20 10.01 -0.97
CA SER A 131 -5.65 11.19 -0.23
C SER A 131 -4.94 11.33 1.12
N ILE A 132 -3.81 10.64 1.31
CA ILE A 132 -3.18 10.55 2.63
C ILE A 132 -2.71 11.90 3.15
N LEU A 133 -2.18 12.77 2.28
CA LEU A 133 -1.75 14.12 2.68
C LEU A 133 -2.94 14.99 3.11
N ALA A 134 -4.10 14.84 2.46
CA ALA A 134 -5.32 15.56 2.82
C ALA A 134 -6.11 14.88 3.95
N SER A 135 -5.66 13.72 4.45
CA SER A 135 -6.45 12.92 5.40
C SER A 135 -6.48 13.52 6.80
N GLN A 136 -5.47 14.33 7.17
CA GLN A 136 -5.33 14.93 8.49
C GLN A 136 -4.80 16.36 8.35
N PRO A 137 -5.27 17.33 9.18
CA PRO A 137 -4.85 18.72 9.07
C PRO A 137 -3.33 18.92 9.15
N PHE A 138 -2.64 18.17 10.00
CA PHE A 138 -1.18 18.29 10.15
C PHE A 138 -0.41 17.76 8.92
N LEU A 139 -0.91 16.71 8.26
CA LEU A 139 -0.30 16.20 7.03
C LEU A 139 -0.51 17.19 5.88
N ALA A 140 -1.69 17.80 5.81
CA ALA A 140 -2.00 18.83 4.82
C ALA A 140 -1.08 20.05 5.03
N GLY A 141 -0.97 20.53 6.27
CA GLY A 141 -0.08 21.66 6.60
C GLY A 141 1.39 21.39 6.28
N LEU A 142 1.91 20.18 6.51
CA LEU A 142 3.28 19.81 6.14
C LEU A 142 3.46 19.70 4.61
N ALA A 143 2.43 19.26 3.88
CA ALA A 143 2.45 19.25 2.43
C ALA A 143 2.41 20.67 1.85
N ASP A 144 1.56 21.55 2.39
CA ASP A 144 1.46 22.96 2.01
C ASP A 144 2.77 23.72 2.30
N ALA A 145 3.48 23.35 3.39
CA ALA A 145 4.81 23.86 3.70
C ALA A 145 5.93 23.26 2.83
N GLY A 146 5.61 22.36 1.89
CA GLY A 146 6.57 21.71 0.99
C GLY A 146 7.44 20.64 1.66
N ILE A 147 7.16 20.25 2.90
CA ILE A 147 7.94 19.26 3.68
C ILE A 147 7.57 17.82 3.28
N LEU A 148 6.29 17.59 2.96
CA LEU A 148 5.80 16.29 2.50
C LEU A 148 5.35 16.38 1.04
N HIS A 149 5.67 15.34 0.28
CA HIS A 149 5.16 15.15 -1.07
C HIS A 149 4.63 13.72 -1.23
N ALA A 150 3.64 13.52 -2.10
CA ALA A 150 3.12 12.18 -2.40
C ALA A 150 4.17 11.37 -3.19
N ASP A 151 4.21 10.05 -2.99
CA ASP A 151 5.10 9.22 -3.80
C ASP A 151 4.64 9.13 -5.27
N SER A 152 5.58 8.73 -6.15
CA SER A 152 5.38 8.68 -7.60
C SER A 152 4.46 7.54 -8.08
N VAL A 153 4.03 6.64 -7.19
CA VAL A 153 3.21 5.46 -7.49
C VAL A 153 1.84 5.49 -6.80
N GLY A 154 1.57 6.50 -5.97
CA GLY A 154 0.32 6.70 -5.25
C GLY A 154 0.09 5.74 -4.09
N LEU A 155 1.14 5.32 -3.38
CA LEU A 155 1.04 4.39 -2.25
C LEU A 155 1.21 5.05 -0.87
N GLY A 156 1.59 6.32 -0.81
CA GLY A 156 1.89 7.05 0.42
C GLY A 156 2.71 8.32 0.16
N ILE A 157 3.69 8.56 1.03
CA ILE A 157 4.57 9.74 1.07
C ILE A 157 5.91 9.39 0.40
N ALA A 158 6.45 10.34 -0.37
CA ALA A 158 7.76 10.23 -0.98
C ALA A 158 8.83 10.26 0.11
N VAL A 159 9.69 9.24 0.13
CA VAL A 159 10.81 9.13 1.07
C VAL A 159 12.09 8.70 0.38
N ASP A 160 13.23 9.05 0.98
CA ASP A 160 14.53 8.55 0.59
C ASP A 160 14.79 7.12 1.09
N GLU A 161 16.02 6.61 0.92
CA GLU A 161 16.37 5.26 1.37
C GLU A 161 16.41 5.09 2.89
N ASP A 162 16.62 6.18 3.63
CA ASP A 162 16.66 6.18 5.09
C ASP A 162 15.29 6.52 5.71
N SER A 163 14.25 6.60 4.87
CA SER A 163 12.87 6.92 5.23
C SER A 163 12.64 8.35 5.72
N HIS A 164 13.48 9.29 5.28
CA HIS A 164 13.21 10.72 5.42
C HIS A 164 12.23 11.18 4.35
N PRO A 165 11.24 12.02 4.67
CA PRO A 165 10.34 12.56 3.66
C PRO A 165 11.11 13.45 2.69
N ILE A 166 10.74 13.33 1.41
CA ILE A 166 11.24 14.18 0.33
C ILE A 166 10.24 15.31 0.12
N GLY A 167 10.72 16.55 0.24
CA GLY A 167 9.94 17.75 0.02
C GLY A 167 9.63 18.00 -1.45
N ALA A 168 8.83 19.05 -1.71
CA ALA A 168 8.45 19.44 -3.07
C ALA A 168 9.64 19.92 -3.92
N ASP A 169 10.71 20.36 -3.27
CA ASP A 169 11.99 20.75 -3.88
C ASP A 169 12.90 19.54 -4.22
N GLY A 170 12.48 18.33 -3.86
CA GLY A 170 13.26 17.10 -4.02
C GLY A 170 14.31 16.88 -2.94
N VAL A 171 14.35 17.71 -1.90
CA VAL A 171 15.31 17.60 -0.79
C VAL A 171 14.69 16.81 0.36
N SER A 172 15.47 15.92 0.96
CA SER A 172 15.04 15.11 2.10
C SER A 172 15.16 15.89 3.41
N SER A 173 14.10 15.87 4.23
CA SER A 173 14.14 16.45 5.57
C SER A 173 14.70 15.44 6.58
N ARG A 174 15.94 15.67 7.04
CA ARG A 174 16.64 14.77 7.99
C ARG A 174 16.16 14.88 9.45
N SER A 175 15.20 15.77 9.73
CA SER A 175 14.60 15.92 11.06
C SER A 175 13.30 15.14 11.22
N LEU A 176 12.81 14.48 10.17
CA LEU A 176 11.56 13.73 10.15
C LEU A 176 11.78 12.33 9.58
N TYR A 177 11.02 11.37 10.09
CA TYR A 177 11.02 10.01 9.59
C TYR A 177 9.59 9.55 9.33
N ILE A 178 9.38 8.86 8.23
CA ILE A 178 8.12 8.20 7.92
C ILE A 178 8.29 6.72 8.24
N ALA A 179 7.51 6.20 9.19
CA ALA A 179 7.56 4.79 9.56
C ALA A 179 6.32 4.04 9.06
N GLY A 180 6.54 2.82 8.54
CA GLY A 180 5.47 1.91 8.18
C GLY A 180 4.78 2.25 6.85
N PRO A 181 3.49 1.89 6.69
CA PRO A 181 2.81 1.86 5.38
C PRO A 181 2.81 3.17 4.59
N LEU A 182 3.06 4.32 5.23
CA LEU A 182 3.19 5.61 4.56
C LEU A 182 4.42 5.68 3.64
N ALA A 183 5.48 4.90 3.89
CA ALA A 183 6.70 4.85 3.08
C ALA A 183 6.62 3.84 1.92
N ARG A 184 5.43 3.25 1.69
CA ARG A 184 5.26 2.10 0.78
C ARG A 184 5.69 2.36 -0.66
N GLY A 185 5.59 3.60 -1.14
CA GLY A 185 6.08 3.97 -2.47
C GLY A 185 7.57 3.65 -2.66
N ARG A 186 8.38 3.81 -1.61
CA ARG A 186 9.82 3.50 -1.65
C ARG A 186 10.10 2.02 -1.46
N PHE A 187 9.52 1.41 -0.42
CA PHE A 187 9.91 0.07 0.04
C PHE A 187 9.07 -1.07 -0.55
N GLY A 188 7.94 -0.77 -1.19
CA GLY A 188 7.12 -1.75 -1.91
C GLY A 188 6.12 -2.49 -1.02
N GLU A 189 6.46 -3.67 -0.53
CA GLU A 189 5.59 -4.42 0.38
C GLU A 189 5.81 -3.96 1.82
N LEU A 190 4.83 -3.26 2.37
CA LEU A 190 4.91 -2.66 3.71
C LEU A 190 3.54 -2.65 4.42
N MET A 191 2.73 -3.68 4.19
CA MET A 191 1.37 -3.77 4.76
C MET A 191 1.21 -4.90 5.77
N GLY A 192 2.03 -5.95 5.70
CA GLY A 192 1.98 -7.04 6.68
C GLY A 192 2.73 -6.71 7.96
N LEU A 193 2.28 -7.31 9.07
CA LEU A 193 2.92 -7.16 10.37
C LEU A 193 4.45 -7.37 10.33
N PRO A 194 5.00 -8.44 9.69
CA PRO A 194 6.45 -8.61 9.66
C PRO A 194 7.19 -7.44 8.99
N GLN A 195 6.69 -6.97 7.85
CA GLN A 195 7.31 -5.86 7.13
C GLN A 195 7.20 -4.54 7.89
N VAL A 196 6.06 -4.29 8.54
CA VAL A 196 5.88 -3.08 9.36
C VAL A 196 6.83 -3.11 10.55
N THR A 197 6.98 -4.26 11.22
CA THR A 197 7.91 -4.42 12.34
C THR A 197 9.37 -4.25 11.88
N GLU A 198 9.78 -4.90 10.80
CA GLU A 198 11.13 -4.75 10.22
C GLU A 198 11.42 -3.29 9.85
N HIS A 199 10.46 -2.59 9.25
CA HIS A 199 10.62 -1.19 8.90
C HIS A 199 10.65 -0.27 10.12
N ALA A 200 9.90 -0.58 11.18
CA ALA A 200 9.97 0.18 12.43
C ALA A 200 11.36 0.06 13.08
N ILE A 201 11.93 -1.15 13.11
CA ILE A 201 13.31 -1.38 13.57
C ILE A 201 14.29 -0.60 12.69
N PHE A 202 14.16 -0.72 11.37
CA PHE A 202 14.99 0.02 10.41
C PHE A 202 15.00 1.52 10.71
N VAL A 203 13.84 2.16 10.85
CA VAL A 203 13.73 3.59 11.15
C VAL A 203 14.34 3.93 12.52
N ALA A 204 14.09 3.12 13.55
CA ALA A 204 14.68 3.34 14.88
C ALA A 204 16.21 3.32 14.85
N GLU A 205 16.82 2.42 14.06
CA GLU A 205 18.27 2.38 13.86
C GLU A 205 18.79 3.63 13.13
N ARG A 206 18.03 4.19 12.17
CA ARG A 206 18.41 5.45 11.50
C ARG A 206 18.43 6.61 12.51
N ILE A 207 17.35 6.74 13.29
CA ILE A 207 17.23 7.74 14.36
C ILE A 207 18.41 7.63 15.34
N ALA A 208 18.69 6.41 15.83
CA ALA A 208 19.78 6.19 16.79
C ALA A 208 21.16 6.57 16.22
N ARG A 209 21.42 6.28 14.93
CA ARG A 209 22.66 6.69 14.27
C ARG A 209 22.74 8.21 14.17
N ASP A 210 21.68 8.86 13.73
CA ASP A 210 21.68 10.31 13.46
C ASP A 210 21.82 11.10 14.77
N LEU A 211 21.24 10.62 15.87
CA LEU A 211 21.47 11.14 17.22
C LEU A 211 22.94 11.03 17.65
N ARG A 212 23.59 9.88 17.47
CA ARG A 212 25.02 9.70 17.80
C ARG A 212 25.94 10.61 16.98
N LEU A 213 25.59 10.84 15.71
CA LEU A 213 26.32 11.76 14.84
C LEU A 213 26.15 13.22 15.31
N SER A 214 24.97 13.58 15.82
CA SER A 214 24.73 14.91 16.39
C SER A 214 25.44 15.15 17.73
N GLU A 215 25.76 14.09 18.48
CA GLU A 215 26.47 14.15 19.76
C GLU A 215 28.01 14.15 19.62
N SER A 216 28.55 13.82 18.45
CA SER A 216 30.00 13.86 18.17
C SER A 216 30.53 15.30 18.05
N PRO A 217 31.74 15.62 18.53
CA PRO A 217 32.02 16.86 19.27
C PRO A 217 32.11 18.11 18.38
N SER A 218 30.97 18.77 18.18
CA SER A 218 30.87 20.22 17.94
C SER A 218 30.33 20.99 19.17
N MET A 219 29.87 20.29 20.21
CA MET A 219 29.35 20.90 21.44
C MET A 219 30.37 21.00 22.60
N ALA A 220 31.54 20.37 22.49
CA ALA A 220 32.59 20.51 23.51
C ALA A 220 33.25 21.90 23.54
N ALA A 221 33.16 22.68 22.46
CA ALA A 221 33.79 24.00 22.36
C ALA A 221 32.95 25.17 22.90
N ARG A 222 31.68 24.96 23.32
CA ARG A 222 30.81 26.03 23.87
C ARG A 222 30.58 25.96 25.38
N ARG A 223 31.20 25.01 26.08
CA ARG A 223 31.16 24.91 27.55
C ARG A 223 32.48 25.27 28.25
N GLN A 224 33.50 25.75 27.51
CA GLN A 224 34.78 26.20 28.06
C GLN A 224 35.19 27.60 27.57
N VAL A 225 34.29 28.58 27.64
CA VAL A 225 34.61 30.01 27.81
C VAL A 225 33.37 30.57 28.51
N GLY A 226 33.41 31.01 29.77
CA GLY A 226 34.31 32.03 30.28
C GLY A 226 33.58 33.36 30.11
#